data_AF-A0A7V3PB07-F1
#
_entry.id   AF-A0A7V3PB07-F1
#
_cell.length_a   1.000
_cell.length_b   1.000
_cell.length_c   1.000
_cell.angle_alpha   90.00
_cell.angle_beta   90.00
_cell.angle_gamma   90.00
#
_symmetry.space_group_name_H-M   'P 1'
#
loop_
_entity.id
_entity.type
_entity.pdbx_description
1 polymer ?
#
loop_
_entity_poly.entity_id
_entity_poly.type
_entity_poly.pdbx_seq_one_letter_code
_entity_poly.pdbx_strand_id
1 'polypeptide(L)'
;MQKKFSIETISPQLQQEQNLKERVETLPDIGEIIKQGHNVAKEASVKIAADLEKARVLQEQLGEQARPLVEQIQDLQQEIEKEKAAFDVRAERLNSPYVLSPQLAKVLKVSRLLKRPLLLEGEPGTGKTSLAYALAGHEDLPIIHAQCKSTTTAQDLLYTFDVVKRLQDAQLGKDVSDSKKYVKLGPLGKAFSAQEQVILLVDEIDKAKRDFPNDLLHELDQMSFFITETGEEVAAKHRPIVIITSNHERDLPEPVLRRCVYSYIEFPSPEQMTEIVKAHVPDVSEKLLQGAIRRFYEIRQVEGLEKKPSTSEMLDWIKVLKEFGVEEIHKDTPFPETLLKYKEDLEKILGAKQEKYEELREAEMPESVIAALNGEKVVRIKAKSPYDSYEPDNSIYTLLANEGYEFTTPKDYGRRPFDIHLKGVRRVDDLTFALYNPQSPQKGEPYLYELLKDQGLIESEFIVTDKPLEFAEVEESNELYTKGKDTQGRTIYRTAGGEFVFEQTLSPKKRENTDE
;
A
#
# COMPACT_ATOMS: atom_id res chain seq x y z
N MET A 1 17.53 15.33 1.53
CA MET A 1 17.38 14.85 2.91
C MET A 1 17.22 15.98 3.93
N GLN A 2 18.05 17.05 3.92
CA GLN A 2 17.90 18.22 4.82
C GLN A 2 16.53 18.93 4.76
N LYS A 3 15.85 18.96 3.60
CA LYS A 3 14.47 19.48 3.47
C LYS A 3 13.38 18.59 4.11
N LYS A 4 13.65 17.30 4.36
CA LYS A 4 12.68 16.34 4.93
C LYS A 4 12.72 16.26 6.47
N PHE A 5 13.70 16.92 7.09
CA PHE A 5 13.89 17.01 8.55
C PHE A 5 14.29 18.44 8.94
N SER A 6 13.46 19.45 8.62
CA SER A 6 13.76 20.83 9.04
C SER A 6 13.50 21.00 10.54
N ILE A 7 14.58 20.91 11.31
CA ILE A 7 14.67 21.11 12.77
C ILE A 7 14.67 22.62 13.14
N GLU A 8 14.32 23.52 12.21
CA GLU A 8 14.49 24.98 12.39
C GLU A 8 13.63 25.62 13.50
N THR A 9 12.79 24.86 14.19
CA THR A 9 12.05 25.36 15.37
C THR A 9 12.72 25.05 16.71
N ILE A 10 13.94 24.50 16.75
CA ILE A 10 14.59 24.09 18.01
C ILE A 10 15.80 24.98 18.34
N SER A 11 15.52 26.03 19.11
CA SER A 11 16.35 26.86 20.01
C SER A 11 17.90 26.97 19.79
N PRO A 12 18.51 28.17 19.89
CA PRO A 12 19.95 28.44 19.63
C PRO A 12 20.99 27.68 20.49
N GLN A 13 20.58 26.87 21.46
CA GLN A 13 21.49 26.23 22.42
C GLN A 13 22.26 25.02 21.86
N LEU A 14 21.88 24.48 20.69
CA LEU A 14 22.56 23.33 20.05
C LEU A 14 23.84 23.71 19.28
N GLN A 15 24.18 24.99 19.16
CA GLN A 15 25.42 25.41 18.47
C GLN A 15 26.70 25.15 19.27
N GLN A 16 26.60 24.85 20.58
CA GLN A 16 27.78 24.58 21.42
C GLN A 16 28.36 23.15 21.29
N GLU A 17 27.64 22.21 20.68
CA GLU A 17 28.13 20.82 20.49
C GLU A 17 29.04 20.65 19.26
N GLN A 18 29.27 21.70 18.46
CA GLN A 18 30.12 21.64 17.26
C GLN A 18 31.62 21.40 17.54
N ASN A 19 32.07 21.41 18.80
CA ASN A 19 33.47 21.23 19.19
C ASN A 19 33.92 19.76 19.40
N LEU A 20 33.07 18.77 19.13
CA LEU A 20 33.43 17.33 19.21
C LEU A 20 33.84 16.71 17.86
N LYS A 21 34.06 17.53 16.82
CA LYS A 21 34.31 17.06 15.44
C LYS A 21 35.72 16.50 15.15
N GLU A 22 36.59 16.34 16.14
CA GLU A 22 37.93 15.78 15.88
C GLU A 22 38.01 14.32 16.34
N ARG A 23 38.05 13.42 15.34
CA ARG A 23 38.18 11.93 15.38
C ARG A 23 36.90 11.11 15.25
N VAL A 24 36.15 11.32 14.17
CA VAL A 24 35.27 10.30 13.61
C VAL A 24 35.88 9.88 12.28
N GLU A 25 36.38 8.65 12.17
CA GLU A 25 36.55 8.01 10.86
C GLU A 25 35.17 8.10 10.19
N THR A 26 35.08 8.81 9.07
CA THR A 26 33.82 9.08 8.39
C THR A 26 33.09 7.77 8.12
N LEU A 27 31.91 7.63 8.73
CA LEU A 27 31.03 6.50 8.46
C LEU A 27 30.72 6.43 6.96
N PRO A 28 30.72 5.22 6.36
CA PRO A 28 30.48 5.07 4.94
C PRO A 28 29.05 5.47 4.57
N ASP A 29 28.88 6.09 3.41
CA ASP A 29 27.57 6.52 2.87
C ASP A 29 26.60 5.33 2.82
N ILE A 30 25.37 5.49 3.33
CA ILE A 30 24.36 4.42 3.36
C ILE A 30 24.11 3.82 1.96
N GLY A 31 24.16 4.65 0.91
CA GLY A 31 24.06 4.17 -0.47
C GLY A 31 25.27 3.33 -0.90
N GLU A 32 26.47 3.63 -0.42
CA GLU A 32 27.64 2.78 -0.59
C GLU A 32 27.54 1.47 0.20
N ILE A 33 27.08 1.50 1.46
CA ILE A 33 26.84 0.29 2.27
C ILE A 33 25.82 -0.62 1.58
N ILE A 34 24.73 -0.07 1.06
CA ILE A 34 23.71 -0.83 0.32
C ILE A 34 24.32 -1.48 -0.92
N LYS A 35 25.12 -0.73 -1.70
CA LYS A 35 25.82 -1.27 -2.87
C LYS A 35 26.80 -2.38 -2.50
N GLN A 36 27.58 -2.20 -1.43
CA GLN A 36 28.50 -3.22 -0.92
C GLN A 36 27.74 -4.49 -0.50
N GLY A 37 26.63 -4.34 0.24
CA GLY A 37 25.77 -5.46 0.62
C GLY A 37 25.22 -6.23 -0.57
N HIS A 38 24.73 -5.54 -1.61
CA HIS A 38 24.30 -6.17 -2.85
C HIS A 38 25.45 -6.91 -3.56
N ASN A 39 26.66 -6.35 -3.57
CA ASN A 39 27.83 -7.00 -4.16
C ASN A 39 28.21 -8.28 -3.41
N VAL A 40 28.28 -8.22 -2.08
CA VAL A 40 28.58 -9.40 -1.23
C VAL A 40 27.52 -10.50 -1.42
N ALA A 41 26.24 -10.14 -1.43
CA ALA A 41 25.16 -11.09 -1.68
C ALA A 41 25.29 -11.73 -3.07
N LYS A 42 25.62 -10.95 -4.10
CA LYS A 42 25.82 -11.43 -5.46
C LYS A 42 27.01 -12.39 -5.55
N GLU A 43 28.14 -12.05 -4.95
CA GLU A 43 29.33 -12.92 -4.91
C GLU A 43 29.04 -14.24 -4.21
N ALA A 44 28.34 -14.20 -3.06
CA ALA A 44 27.96 -15.39 -2.31
C ALA A 44 27.01 -16.30 -3.12
N SER A 45 25.99 -15.73 -3.78
CA SER A 45 25.08 -16.49 -4.65
C SER A 45 25.81 -17.16 -5.82
N VAL A 46 26.77 -16.47 -6.46
CA VAL A 46 27.57 -17.06 -7.55
C VAL A 46 28.41 -18.24 -7.06
N LYS A 47 29.02 -18.11 -5.88
CA LYS A 47 29.84 -19.17 -5.30
C LYS A 47 29.00 -20.41 -4.94
N ILE A 48 27.86 -20.22 -4.29
CA ILE A 48 26.95 -21.33 -3.95
C ILE A 48 26.43 -22.03 -5.20
N ALA A 49 26.06 -21.30 -6.25
CA ALA A 49 25.61 -21.90 -7.50
C ALA A 49 26.71 -22.78 -8.13
N ALA A 50 27.97 -22.32 -8.11
CA ALA A 50 29.10 -23.11 -8.60
C ALA A 50 29.36 -24.37 -7.75
N ASP A 51 29.22 -24.28 -6.43
CA ASP A 51 29.42 -25.42 -5.53
C ASP A 51 28.26 -26.42 -5.60
N LEU A 52 27.02 -25.95 -5.79
CA LEU A 52 25.84 -26.80 -6.03
C LEU A 52 25.99 -27.60 -7.33
N GLU A 53 26.51 -26.97 -8.39
CA GLU A 53 26.73 -27.65 -9.67
C GLU A 53 27.78 -28.75 -9.52
N LYS A 54 28.91 -28.47 -8.85
CA LYS A 54 29.91 -29.51 -8.54
C LYS A 54 29.31 -30.64 -7.71
N ALA A 55 28.48 -30.31 -6.72
CA ALA A 55 27.86 -31.31 -5.85
C ALA A 55 26.86 -32.21 -6.61
N ARG A 56 26.13 -31.66 -7.59
CA ARG A 56 25.26 -32.44 -8.50
C ARG A 56 26.06 -33.39 -9.38
N VAL A 57 27.15 -32.94 -9.97
CA VAL A 57 28.07 -33.80 -10.75
C VAL A 57 28.64 -34.92 -9.87
N LEU A 58 29.03 -34.62 -8.63
CA LEU A 58 29.45 -35.63 -7.65
C LEU A 58 28.32 -36.61 -7.29
N GLN A 59 27.08 -36.14 -7.20
CA GLN A 59 25.91 -36.98 -6.95
C GLN A 59 25.62 -37.95 -8.10
N GLU A 60 25.82 -37.54 -9.35
CA GLU A 60 25.74 -38.44 -10.50
C GLU A 60 26.81 -39.55 -10.45
N GLN A 61 27.98 -39.26 -9.88
CA GLN A 61 29.09 -40.22 -9.78
C GLN A 61 29.02 -41.14 -8.55
N LEU A 62 28.57 -40.62 -7.40
CA LEU A 62 28.62 -41.29 -6.09
C LEU A 62 27.23 -41.71 -5.57
N GLY A 63 26.16 -41.36 -6.27
CA GLY A 63 24.78 -41.71 -5.90
C GLY A 63 24.35 -41.18 -4.53
N GLU A 64 23.70 -42.02 -3.73
CA GLU A 64 23.16 -41.69 -2.40
C GLU A 64 24.21 -41.16 -1.40
N GLN A 65 25.50 -41.46 -1.60
CA GLN A 65 26.56 -40.99 -0.68
C GLN A 65 26.79 -39.47 -0.74
N ALA A 66 26.47 -38.82 -1.86
CA ALA A 66 26.64 -37.38 -2.05
C ALA A 66 25.34 -36.57 -1.79
N ARG A 67 24.21 -37.25 -1.57
CA ARG A 67 22.90 -36.62 -1.32
C ARG A 67 22.92 -35.65 -0.12
N PRO A 68 23.53 -35.98 1.03
CA PRO A 68 23.57 -35.06 2.17
C PRO A 68 24.33 -33.77 1.87
N LEU A 69 25.36 -33.82 1.02
CA LEU A 69 26.14 -32.66 0.62
C LEU A 69 25.31 -31.72 -0.28
N VAL A 70 24.53 -32.29 -1.20
CA VAL A 70 23.62 -31.51 -2.06
C VAL A 70 22.54 -30.84 -1.22
N GLU A 71 21.92 -31.57 -0.30
CA GLU A 71 20.92 -31.02 0.63
C GLU A 71 21.50 -29.88 1.48
N GLN A 72 22.71 -30.04 2.04
CA GLN A 72 23.39 -28.97 2.78
C GLN A 72 23.64 -27.71 1.94
N ILE A 73 24.07 -27.84 0.68
CA ILE A 73 24.31 -26.69 -0.19
C ILE A 73 22.99 -26.02 -0.60
N GLN A 74 21.92 -26.80 -0.80
CA GLN A 74 20.58 -26.27 -1.05
C GLN A 74 20.03 -25.49 0.14
N ASP A 75 20.21 -26.01 1.37
CA ASP A 75 19.81 -25.32 2.59
C ASP A 75 20.55 -23.97 2.72
N LEU A 76 21.86 -23.97 2.47
CA LEU A 76 22.65 -22.73 2.45
C LEU A 76 22.19 -21.75 1.37
N GLN A 77 21.82 -22.25 0.18
CA GLN A 77 21.26 -21.40 -0.87
C GLN A 77 19.98 -20.70 -0.40
N GLN A 78 19.04 -21.46 0.19
CA GLN A 78 17.80 -20.90 0.72
C GLN A 78 18.06 -19.89 1.84
N GLU A 79 19.05 -20.16 2.70
CA GLU A 79 19.43 -19.25 3.79
C GLU A 79 19.97 -17.92 3.24
N ILE A 80 20.84 -17.95 2.23
CA ILE A 80 21.35 -16.75 1.56
C ILE A 80 20.24 -15.98 0.84
N GLU A 81 19.37 -16.66 0.10
CA GLU A 81 18.26 -16.00 -0.60
C GLU A 81 17.33 -15.29 0.37
N LYS A 82 17.04 -15.93 1.51
CA LYS A 82 16.26 -15.34 2.61
C LYS A 82 16.96 -14.13 3.23
N GLU A 83 18.26 -14.21 3.50
CA GLU A 83 19.02 -13.09 4.04
C GLU A 83 19.12 -11.92 3.05
N LYS A 84 19.28 -12.21 1.76
CA LYS A 84 19.26 -11.21 0.68
C LYS A 84 17.90 -10.52 0.61
N ALA A 85 16.81 -11.27 0.57
CA ALA A 85 15.47 -10.68 0.59
C ALA A 85 15.23 -9.81 1.84
N ALA A 86 15.70 -10.27 3.01
CA ALA A 86 15.65 -9.49 4.23
C ALA A 86 16.53 -8.24 4.16
N PHE A 87 17.68 -8.29 3.49
CA PHE A 87 18.55 -7.13 3.26
C PHE A 87 17.87 -6.10 2.35
N ASP A 88 17.31 -6.53 1.23
CA ASP A 88 16.65 -5.65 0.25
C ASP A 88 15.49 -4.88 0.91
N VAL A 89 14.66 -5.56 1.72
CA VAL A 89 13.58 -4.93 2.49
C VAL A 89 14.12 -3.88 3.48
N ARG A 90 15.25 -4.16 4.16
CA ARG A 90 15.89 -3.23 5.09
C ARG A 90 16.46 -2.01 4.36
N ALA A 91 17.11 -2.23 3.23
CA ALA A 91 17.68 -1.18 2.38
C ALA A 91 16.59 -0.26 1.81
N GLU A 92 15.45 -0.81 1.41
CA GLU A 92 14.29 -0.02 0.99
C GLU A 92 13.75 0.84 2.14
N ARG A 93 13.58 0.26 3.34
CA ARG A 93 13.09 0.99 4.52
C ARG A 93 14.02 2.13 4.95
N LEU A 94 15.34 1.94 4.87
CA LEU A 94 16.33 3.00 5.14
C LEU A 94 16.18 4.18 4.18
N ASN A 95 15.80 3.93 2.92
CA ASN A 95 15.61 4.97 1.91
C ASN A 95 14.19 5.54 1.89
N SER A 96 13.24 4.91 2.58
CA SER A 96 11.85 5.34 2.61
C SER A 96 11.71 6.62 3.45
N PRO A 97 10.98 7.64 2.95
CA PRO A 97 10.69 8.82 3.74
C PRO A 97 9.80 8.48 4.94
N TYR A 98 9.95 9.23 6.03
CA TYR A 98 9.11 9.09 7.21
C TYR A 98 8.62 10.46 7.66
N VAL A 99 7.32 10.57 7.92
CA VAL A 99 6.69 11.80 8.43
C VAL A 99 6.56 11.67 9.94
N LEU A 100 7.40 12.41 10.66
CA LEU A 100 7.45 12.34 12.13
C LEU A 100 6.46 13.34 12.74
N SER A 101 5.50 12.84 13.52
CA SER A 101 4.59 13.72 14.24
C SER A 101 5.30 14.46 15.39
N PRO A 102 4.87 15.69 15.74
CA PRO A 102 5.47 16.45 16.85
C PRO A 102 5.44 15.69 18.19
N GLN A 103 4.36 14.95 18.44
CA GLN A 103 4.18 14.12 19.62
C GLN A 103 5.22 12.99 19.64
N LEU A 104 5.37 12.25 18.55
CA LEU A 104 6.33 11.15 18.47
C LEU A 104 7.78 11.66 18.57
N ALA A 105 8.10 12.82 17.98
CA ALA A 105 9.38 13.48 18.15
C ALA A 105 9.70 13.79 19.62
N LYS A 106 8.70 14.28 20.38
CA LYS A 106 8.84 14.56 21.81
C LYS A 106 9.12 13.27 22.59
N VAL A 107 8.36 12.21 22.33
CA VAL A 107 8.51 10.93 23.04
C VAL A 107 9.88 10.29 22.76
N LEU A 108 10.33 10.34 21.51
CA LEU A 108 11.65 9.90 21.10
C LEU A 108 12.75 10.64 21.86
N LYS A 109 12.65 11.97 21.98
CA LYS A 109 13.58 12.79 22.76
C LYS A 109 13.58 12.40 24.24
N VAL A 110 12.41 12.13 24.82
CA VAL A 110 12.28 11.68 26.21
C VAL A 110 12.94 10.31 26.43
N SER A 111 12.67 9.33 25.56
CA SER A 111 13.31 8.00 25.61
C SER A 111 14.83 8.11 25.60
N ARG A 112 15.37 8.95 24.72
CA ARG A 112 16.82 9.21 24.62
C ARG A 112 17.40 9.84 25.87
N LEU A 113 16.78 10.90 26.37
CA LEU A 113 17.23 11.59 27.58
C LEU A 113 17.28 10.63 28.78
N LEU A 114 16.27 9.78 28.90
CA LEU A 114 16.17 8.80 29.99
C LEU A 114 17.00 7.53 29.76
N LYS A 115 17.56 7.35 28.55
CA LYS A 115 18.23 6.11 28.10
C LYS A 115 17.37 4.86 28.31
N ARG A 116 16.05 5.00 28.17
CA ARG A 116 15.06 3.93 28.33
C ARG A 116 14.56 3.47 26.97
N PRO A 117 14.23 2.17 26.80
CA PRO A 117 13.62 1.69 25.57
C PRO A 117 12.34 2.47 25.21
N LEU A 118 12.12 2.71 23.93
CA LEU A 118 10.88 3.27 23.41
C LEU A 118 9.96 2.12 22.99
N LEU A 119 8.81 1.98 23.65
CA LEU A 119 7.77 1.03 23.26
C LEU A 119 6.72 1.75 22.40
N LEU A 120 6.57 1.29 21.16
CA LEU A 120 5.61 1.77 20.18
C LEU A 120 4.48 0.76 20.01
N GLU A 121 3.27 1.17 20.34
CA GLU A 121 2.05 0.43 20.06
C GLU A 121 1.21 1.13 18.99
N GLY A 122 0.30 0.41 18.34
CA GLY A 122 -0.60 0.99 17.35
C GLY A 122 -1.09 -0.04 16.35
N GLU A 123 -2.02 0.35 15.48
CA GLU A 123 -2.52 -0.51 14.41
C GLU A 123 -1.39 -0.98 13.47
N PRO A 124 -1.54 -2.13 12.80
CA PRO A 124 -0.65 -2.53 11.72
C PRO A 124 -0.56 -1.45 10.64
N GLY A 125 0.64 -1.19 10.11
CA GLY A 125 0.84 -0.22 9.04
C GLY A 125 0.87 1.26 9.46
N THR A 126 0.93 1.60 10.75
CA THR A 126 1.09 2.99 11.23
C THR A 126 2.54 3.50 11.21
N GLY A 127 3.49 2.69 10.74
CA GLY A 127 4.90 3.10 10.59
C GLY A 127 5.79 2.91 11.82
N LYS A 128 5.39 2.08 12.79
CA LYS A 128 6.19 1.74 14.00
C LYS A 128 7.61 1.26 13.64
N THR A 129 7.70 0.27 12.77
CA THR A 129 8.97 -0.28 12.27
C THR A 129 9.74 0.75 11.45
N SER A 130 9.06 1.49 10.57
CA SER A 130 9.66 2.51 9.70
C SER A 130 10.31 3.64 10.50
N LEU A 131 9.80 3.98 11.69
CA LEU A 131 10.42 4.98 12.57
C LEU A 131 11.87 4.60 12.92
N ALA A 132 12.13 3.34 13.25
CA ALA A 132 13.47 2.89 13.64
C ALA A 132 14.46 3.01 12.48
N TYR A 133 14.03 2.65 11.26
CA TYR A 133 14.83 2.79 10.04
C TYR A 133 15.08 4.26 9.68
N ALA A 134 14.04 5.09 9.76
CA ALA A 134 14.17 6.53 9.53
C ALA A 134 15.14 7.18 10.53
N LEU A 135 15.10 6.73 11.79
CA LEU A 135 16.01 7.19 12.82
C LEU A 135 17.46 6.77 12.55
N ALA A 136 17.67 5.52 12.12
CA ALA A 136 18.98 5.00 11.74
C ALA A 136 19.58 5.83 10.60
N GLY A 137 18.80 6.09 9.55
CA GLY A 137 19.23 6.90 8.43
C GLY A 137 19.45 8.38 8.79
N HIS A 138 18.66 8.94 9.71
CA HIS A 138 18.81 10.33 10.14
C HIS A 138 20.06 10.55 11.01
N GLU A 139 20.40 9.59 11.87
CA GLU A 139 21.55 9.70 12.78
C GLU A 139 22.81 9.04 12.26
N ASP A 140 22.74 8.41 11.10
CA ASP A 140 23.83 7.64 10.52
C ASP A 140 24.33 6.55 11.49
N LEU A 141 23.38 5.87 12.17
CA LEU A 141 23.69 4.80 13.11
C LEU A 141 23.34 3.43 12.50
N PRO A 142 24.15 2.38 12.74
CA PRO A 142 23.79 1.03 12.34
C PRO A 142 22.49 0.58 13.01
N ILE A 143 21.67 -0.16 12.27
CA ILE A 143 20.44 -0.77 12.78
C ILE A 143 20.56 -2.28 12.87
N ILE A 144 20.20 -2.83 14.03
CA ILE A 144 20.05 -4.26 14.26
C ILE A 144 18.56 -4.54 14.45
N HIS A 145 17.99 -5.32 13.55
CA HIS A 145 16.57 -5.67 13.56
C HIS A 145 16.37 -7.09 14.09
N ALA A 146 15.70 -7.21 15.24
CA ALA A 146 15.26 -8.44 15.86
C ALA A 146 13.76 -8.63 15.60
N GLN A 147 13.41 -9.50 14.65
CA GLN A 147 12.02 -9.84 14.36
C GLN A 147 11.53 -10.96 15.28
N CYS A 148 10.51 -10.69 16.09
CA CYS A 148 9.89 -11.69 16.95
C CYS A 148 8.90 -12.59 16.17
N LYS A 149 8.83 -13.86 16.56
CA LYS A 149 7.94 -14.90 16.05
C LYS A 149 7.38 -15.72 17.21
N SER A 150 6.35 -16.52 16.96
CA SER A 150 5.73 -17.39 17.98
C SER A 150 6.68 -18.37 18.66
N THR A 151 7.78 -18.74 17.98
CA THR A 151 8.81 -19.64 18.50
C THR A 151 9.98 -18.91 19.17
N THR A 152 10.06 -17.58 19.06
CA THR A 152 11.18 -16.80 19.57
C THR A 152 11.26 -16.86 21.09
N THR A 153 12.45 -17.10 21.60
CA THR A 153 12.82 -17.10 23.03
C THR A 153 13.81 -15.97 23.32
N ALA A 154 13.92 -15.55 24.59
CA ALA A 154 14.86 -14.50 24.98
C ALA A 154 16.31 -14.88 24.63
N GLN A 155 16.65 -16.15 24.83
CA GLN A 155 17.93 -16.75 24.47
C GLN A 155 18.30 -16.50 22.99
N ASP A 156 17.34 -16.61 22.07
CA ASP A 156 17.58 -16.38 20.63
C ASP A 156 18.03 -14.95 20.32
N LEU A 157 17.63 -13.97 21.15
CA LEU A 157 18.08 -12.59 21.02
C LEU A 157 19.49 -12.40 21.57
N LEU A 158 19.87 -13.16 22.60
CA LEU A 158 21.17 -13.08 23.26
C LEU A 158 22.24 -13.83 22.45
N TYR A 159 22.14 -15.14 22.36
CA TYR A 159 23.07 -16.01 21.65
C TYR A 159 22.51 -17.42 21.41
N THR A 160 23.03 -18.11 20.40
CA THR A 160 22.82 -19.54 20.19
C THR A 160 24.13 -20.31 20.30
N PHE A 161 24.06 -21.54 20.82
CA PHE A 161 25.21 -22.44 20.94
C PHE A 161 25.04 -23.66 20.02
N ASP A 162 25.97 -23.83 19.09
CA ASP A 162 25.92 -24.87 18.06
C ASP A 162 26.46 -26.21 18.59
N VAL A 163 25.61 -26.89 19.37
CA VAL A 163 25.93 -28.21 19.95
C VAL A 163 26.23 -29.24 18.86
N VAL A 164 25.52 -29.17 17.73
CA VAL A 164 25.64 -30.13 16.62
C VAL A 164 27.01 -30.03 15.98
N LYS A 165 27.43 -28.81 15.62
CA LYS A 165 28.76 -28.57 15.06
C LYS A 165 29.87 -28.96 16.03
N ARG A 166 29.69 -28.68 17.34
CA ARG A 166 30.65 -29.10 18.37
C ARG A 166 30.79 -30.62 18.45
N LEU A 167 29.67 -31.33 18.43
CA LEU A 167 29.67 -32.80 18.45
C LEU A 167 30.33 -33.37 17.20
N GLN A 168 30.02 -32.81 16.03
CA GLN A 168 30.63 -33.22 14.76
C GLN A 168 32.14 -33.00 14.75
N ASP A 169 32.61 -31.82 15.19
CA ASP A 169 34.05 -31.53 15.29
C ASP A 169 34.75 -32.50 16.27
N ALA A 170 34.10 -32.84 17.39
CA ALA A 170 34.62 -33.83 18.34
C ALA A 170 34.74 -35.23 17.71
N GLN A 171 33.75 -35.67 16.93
CA GLN A 171 33.78 -36.95 16.21
C GLN A 171 34.86 -36.99 15.12
N LEU A 172 35.15 -35.85 14.50
CA LEU A 172 36.23 -35.70 13.51
C LEU A 172 37.62 -35.55 14.15
N GLY A 173 37.74 -35.68 15.47
CA GLY A 173 39.01 -35.58 16.20
C GLY A 173 39.60 -34.17 16.27
N LYS A 174 38.80 -33.12 16.04
CA LYS A 174 39.24 -31.73 16.18
C LYS A 174 39.22 -31.31 17.66
N ASP A 175 40.02 -30.30 18.00
CA ASP A 175 40.01 -29.72 19.35
C ASP A 175 38.75 -28.86 19.57
N VAL A 176 37.90 -29.30 20.51
CA VAL A 176 36.62 -28.69 20.89
C VAL A 176 36.66 -28.04 22.29
N SER A 177 37.85 -27.80 22.83
CA SER A 177 38.04 -27.17 24.15
C SER A 177 37.60 -25.70 24.18
N ASP A 178 37.76 -24.97 23.08
CA ASP A 178 37.32 -23.60 22.92
C ASP A 178 35.82 -23.51 22.55
N SER A 179 34.96 -23.46 23.58
CA SER A 179 33.50 -23.31 23.44
C SER A 179 33.08 -22.07 22.63
N LYS A 180 33.90 -21.01 22.58
CA LYS A 180 33.52 -19.76 21.90
C LYS A 180 33.29 -19.93 20.40
N LYS A 181 33.99 -20.89 19.77
CA LYS A 181 33.85 -21.22 18.33
C LYS A 181 32.45 -21.67 17.94
N TYR A 182 31.64 -22.07 18.93
CA TYR A 182 30.30 -22.60 18.75
C TYR A 182 29.21 -21.61 19.20
N VAL A 183 29.59 -20.43 19.72
CA VAL A 183 28.65 -19.37 20.09
C VAL A 183 28.40 -18.47 18.90
N LYS A 184 27.13 -18.21 18.60
CA LYS A 184 26.70 -17.18 17.64
C LYS A 184 25.84 -16.16 18.37
N LEU A 185 26.26 -14.90 18.37
CA LEU A 185 25.49 -13.83 19.01
C LEU A 185 24.16 -13.60 18.29
N GLY A 186 23.09 -13.47 19.06
CA GLY A 186 21.79 -13.03 18.59
C GLY A 186 21.76 -11.51 18.39
N PRO A 187 20.64 -10.94 17.90
CA PRO A 187 20.50 -9.50 17.69
C PRO A 187 20.88 -8.61 18.89
N LEU A 188 20.42 -8.93 20.10
CA LEU A 188 20.75 -8.18 21.32
C LEU A 188 22.23 -8.37 21.69
N GLY A 189 22.76 -9.59 21.53
CA GLY A 189 24.19 -9.87 21.73
C GLY A 189 25.11 -9.10 20.79
N LYS A 190 24.72 -8.99 19.51
CA LYS A 190 25.41 -8.16 18.51
C LYS A 190 25.34 -6.69 18.87
N ALA A 191 24.19 -6.20 19.36
CA ALA A 191 24.04 -4.81 19.79
C ALA A 191 24.94 -4.45 20.96
N PHE A 192 25.07 -5.34 21.95
CA PHE A 192 25.95 -5.11 23.10
C PHE A 192 27.44 -5.18 22.73
N SER A 193 27.79 -6.05 21.78
CA SER A 193 29.17 -6.21 21.33
C SER A 193 29.63 -5.18 20.29
N ALA A 194 28.71 -4.32 19.82
CA ALA A 194 29.01 -3.30 18.81
C ALA A 194 30.08 -2.31 19.30
N GLN A 195 30.96 -1.89 18.40
CA GLN A 195 32.04 -0.93 18.70
C GLN A 195 31.58 0.52 18.67
N GLU A 196 30.33 0.75 18.26
CA GLU A 196 29.69 2.06 18.17
C GLU A 196 28.25 1.94 18.67
N GLN A 197 27.58 3.07 18.90
CA GLN A 197 26.18 3.06 19.28
C GLN A 197 25.32 2.59 18.10
N VAL A 198 24.36 1.72 18.37
CA VAL A 198 23.46 1.17 17.35
C VAL A 198 22.00 1.39 17.75
N ILE A 199 21.12 1.35 16.76
CA ILE A 199 19.68 1.23 16.98
C ILE A 199 19.32 -0.26 17.01
N LEU A 200 18.73 -0.69 18.12
CA LEU A 200 18.17 -2.04 18.24
C LEU A 200 16.65 -1.97 18.12
N LEU A 201 16.12 -2.54 17.06
CA LEU A 201 14.69 -2.70 16.84
C LEU A 201 14.25 -4.10 17.27
N VAL A 202 13.43 -4.22 18.32
CA VAL A 202 12.72 -5.45 18.70
C VAL A 202 11.29 -5.35 18.16
N ASP A 203 11.05 -5.99 17.02
CA ASP A 203 9.83 -5.81 16.24
C ASP A 203 8.79 -6.89 16.56
N GLU A 204 7.53 -6.48 16.72
CA GLU A 204 6.38 -7.34 16.99
C GLU A 204 6.57 -8.24 18.23
N ILE A 205 7.00 -7.64 19.34
CA ILE A 205 7.29 -8.35 20.61
C ILE A 205 6.09 -9.17 21.10
N ASP A 206 4.88 -8.73 20.79
CA ASP A 206 3.61 -9.35 21.13
C ASP A 206 3.34 -10.65 20.36
N LYS A 207 4.15 -11.00 19.34
CA LYS A 207 4.07 -12.30 18.64
C LYS A 207 4.84 -13.42 19.32
N ALA A 208 5.78 -13.12 20.21
CA ALA A 208 6.59 -14.12 20.91
C ALA A 208 5.80 -14.90 21.98
N LYS A 209 6.46 -15.84 22.68
CA LYS A 209 5.82 -16.54 23.80
C LYS A 209 5.45 -15.57 24.93
N ARG A 210 4.46 -15.91 25.76
CA ARG A 210 3.96 -15.00 26.83
C ARG A 210 5.04 -14.53 27.81
N ASP A 211 6.01 -15.40 28.11
CA ASP A 211 7.07 -15.11 29.08
C ASP A 211 8.22 -14.29 28.47
N PHE A 212 8.33 -14.29 27.13
CA PHE A 212 9.42 -13.65 26.38
C PHE A 212 9.69 -12.19 26.76
N PRO A 213 8.68 -11.30 26.89
CA PRO A 213 8.95 -9.91 27.22
C PRO A 213 9.58 -9.75 28.60
N ASN A 214 9.19 -10.58 29.58
CA ASN A 214 9.73 -10.54 30.93
C ASN A 214 11.17 -11.09 30.98
N ASP A 215 11.41 -12.15 30.22
CA ASP A 215 12.70 -12.84 30.13
C ASP A 215 13.81 -11.96 29.52
N LEU A 216 13.49 -10.83 28.89
CA LEU A 216 14.45 -9.88 28.32
C LEU A 216 14.68 -8.63 29.18
N LEU A 217 13.87 -8.39 30.20
CA LEU A 217 13.91 -7.14 30.96
C LEU A 217 15.21 -7.00 31.73
N HIS A 218 15.73 -8.11 32.26
CA HIS A 218 16.93 -8.10 33.05
C HIS A 218 18.13 -7.64 32.22
N GLU A 219 18.30 -8.21 31.03
CA GLU A 219 19.40 -7.95 30.11
C GLU A 219 19.28 -6.55 29.50
N LEU A 220 18.05 -6.10 29.20
CA LEU A 220 17.82 -4.72 28.74
C LEU A 220 18.05 -3.67 29.83
N ASP A 221 17.82 -3.99 31.11
CA ASP A 221 18.11 -3.07 32.22
C ASP A 221 19.63 -3.02 32.51
N GLN A 222 20.27 -4.19 32.66
CA GLN A 222 21.69 -4.32 32.97
C GLN A 222 22.60 -3.95 31.80
N MET A 223 22.09 -4.07 30.56
CA MET A 223 22.90 -3.97 29.34
C MET A 223 24.05 -4.98 29.31
N SER A 224 23.87 -6.14 29.95
CA SER A 224 24.78 -7.28 29.87
C SER A 224 24.04 -8.60 30.02
N PHE A 225 24.68 -9.70 29.60
CA PHE A 225 24.21 -11.07 29.82
C PHE A 225 25.40 -12.03 29.89
N PHE A 226 25.18 -13.24 30.39
CA PHE A 226 26.20 -14.26 30.54
C PHE A 226 26.03 -15.39 29.52
N ILE A 227 27.13 -15.82 28.90
CA ILE A 227 27.18 -17.00 28.03
C ILE A 227 27.58 -18.21 28.88
N THR A 228 26.59 -19.04 29.21
CA THR A 228 26.75 -20.19 30.12
C THR A 228 27.89 -21.12 29.71
N GLU A 229 28.03 -21.43 28.43
CA GLU A 229 28.96 -22.43 27.90
C GLU A 229 30.42 -21.96 27.86
N THR A 230 30.64 -20.64 27.87
CA THR A 230 31.98 -20.03 27.81
C THR A 230 32.38 -19.42 29.15
N GLY A 231 31.41 -19.14 30.01
CA GLY A 231 31.65 -18.41 31.26
C GLY A 231 31.86 -16.91 31.04
N GLU A 232 31.56 -16.37 29.86
CA GLU A 232 31.83 -14.98 29.52
C GLU A 232 30.61 -14.08 29.74
N GLU A 233 30.85 -12.90 30.32
CA GLU A 233 29.88 -11.82 30.34
C GLU A 233 30.03 -10.96 29.08
N VAL A 234 28.93 -10.76 28.37
CA VAL A 234 28.82 -9.82 27.26
C VAL A 234 28.12 -8.58 27.77
N ALA A 235 28.87 -7.48 27.91
CA ALA A 235 28.35 -6.19 28.34
C ALA A 235 28.37 -5.17 27.21
N ALA A 236 27.36 -4.30 27.15
CA ALA A 236 27.24 -3.27 26.14
C ALA A 236 28.36 -2.24 26.26
N LYS A 237 29.19 -2.13 25.22
CA LYS A 237 30.22 -1.06 25.13
C LYS A 237 29.59 0.31 24.96
N HIS A 238 28.60 0.37 24.06
CA HIS A 238 27.77 1.54 23.80
C HIS A 238 26.31 1.14 24.02
N ARG A 239 25.60 1.88 24.87
CA ARG A 239 24.19 1.57 25.16
C ARG A 239 23.35 1.79 23.89
N PRO A 240 22.69 0.75 23.34
CA PRO A 240 21.91 0.90 22.13
C PRO A 240 20.67 1.77 22.35
N ILE A 241 20.19 2.40 21.29
CA ILE A 241 18.87 3.03 21.25
C ILE A 241 17.87 1.90 20.97
N VAL A 242 17.13 1.49 21.99
CA VAL A 242 16.19 0.36 21.89
C VAL A 242 14.80 0.87 21.52
N ILE A 243 14.28 0.38 20.40
CA ILE A 243 12.89 0.58 19.96
C ILE A 243 12.20 -0.78 19.97
N ILE A 244 11.08 -0.87 20.66
CA ILE A 244 10.24 -2.07 20.75
C ILE A 244 8.92 -1.75 20.07
N THR A 245 8.42 -2.61 19.20
CA THR A 245 7.10 -2.43 18.55
C THR A 245 6.15 -3.54 18.94
N SER A 246 4.86 -3.20 19.03
CA SER A 246 3.77 -4.13 19.29
C SER A 246 2.56 -3.73 18.43
N ASN A 247 1.83 -4.72 17.92
CA ASN A 247 0.57 -4.49 17.20
C ASN A 247 -0.64 -4.52 18.17
N HIS A 248 -0.39 -4.63 19.47
CA HIS A 248 -1.41 -4.78 20.50
C HIS A 248 -2.31 -6.01 20.25
N GLU A 249 -1.76 -7.08 19.67
CA GLU A 249 -2.47 -8.37 19.52
C GLU A 249 -2.67 -9.03 20.88
N ARG A 250 -1.76 -8.77 21.82
CA ARG A 250 -1.79 -9.24 23.22
C ARG A 250 -1.24 -8.18 24.16
N ASP A 251 -1.83 -8.08 25.34
CA ASP A 251 -1.37 -7.15 26.37
C ASP A 251 0.07 -7.48 26.81
N LEU A 252 0.92 -6.46 26.85
CA LEU A 252 2.27 -6.60 27.38
C LEU A 252 2.26 -6.55 28.91
N PRO A 253 3.12 -7.34 29.58
CA PRO A 253 3.21 -7.33 31.04
C PRO A 253 3.57 -5.94 31.58
N GLU A 254 2.94 -5.54 32.69
CA GLU A 254 3.21 -4.26 33.38
C GLU A 254 4.71 -4.00 33.65
N PRO A 255 5.54 -5.01 34.01
CA PRO A 255 6.98 -4.84 34.15
C PRO A 255 7.69 -4.26 32.92
N VAL A 256 7.22 -4.57 31.70
CA VAL A 256 7.75 -4.04 30.43
C VAL A 256 7.35 -2.58 30.29
N LEU A 257 6.06 -2.27 30.50
CA LEU A 257 5.52 -0.91 30.40
C LEU A 257 6.24 0.07 31.33
N ARG A 258 6.52 -0.34 32.57
CA ARG A 258 7.20 0.51 33.58
C ARG A 258 8.66 0.84 33.24
N ARG A 259 9.32 0.00 32.43
CA ARG A 259 10.74 0.15 32.04
C ARG A 259 10.92 0.89 30.72
N CYS A 260 9.86 0.95 29.91
CA CYS A 260 9.87 1.64 28.63
C CYS A 260 9.26 3.04 28.74
N VAL A 261 9.67 3.92 27.84
CA VAL A 261 8.88 5.11 27.49
C VAL A 261 7.83 4.64 26.49
N TYR A 262 6.57 4.81 26.85
CA TYR A 262 5.44 4.33 26.06
C TYR A 262 4.93 5.40 25.07
N SER A 263 4.63 4.99 23.84
CA SER A 263 3.90 5.78 22.85
C SER A 263 2.91 4.90 22.09
N TYR A 264 1.66 5.34 22.02
CA TYR A 264 0.70 4.82 21.04
C TYR A 264 0.77 5.66 19.76
N ILE A 265 0.94 5.01 18.61
CA ILE A 265 0.89 5.61 17.28
C ILE A 265 -0.53 5.43 16.74
N GLU A 266 -1.30 6.50 16.83
CA GLU A 266 -2.63 6.56 16.23
C GLU A 266 -2.56 6.35 14.72
N PHE A 267 -3.64 5.80 14.16
CA PHE A 267 -3.76 5.76 12.71
C PHE A 267 -3.77 7.20 12.17
N PRO A 268 -3.04 7.51 11.08
CA PRO A 268 -2.90 8.90 10.63
C PRO A 268 -4.25 9.57 10.39
N SER A 269 -4.35 10.88 10.65
CA SER A 269 -5.48 11.70 10.20
C SER A 269 -5.45 11.89 8.68
N PRO A 270 -6.56 12.32 8.03
CA PRO A 270 -6.55 12.64 6.59
C PRO A 270 -5.42 13.61 6.19
N GLU A 271 -5.14 14.61 7.02
CA GLU A 271 -4.07 15.58 6.80
C GLU A 271 -2.70 14.91 6.88
N GLN A 272 -2.45 14.11 7.92
CA GLN A 272 -1.19 13.36 8.07
C GLN A 272 -1.00 12.33 6.94
N MET A 273 -2.08 11.66 6.53
CA MET A 273 -2.05 10.72 5.40
C MET A 273 -1.70 11.43 4.10
N THR A 274 -2.20 12.66 3.89
CA THR A 274 -1.82 13.51 2.75
C THR A 274 -0.31 13.75 2.73
N GLU A 275 0.27 14.13 3.87
CA GLU A 275 1.71 14.35 3.99
C GLU A 275 2.51 13.07 3.73
N ILE A 276 2.05 11.94 4.29
CA ILE A 276 2.67 10.63 4.09
C ILE A 276 2.65 10.25 2.61
N VAL A 277 1.50 10.34 1.94
CA VAL A 277 1.37 10.03 0.51
C VAL A 277 2.26 10.93 -0.32
N LYS A 278 2.25 12.25 -0.10
CA LYS A 278 3.11 13.20 -0.84
C LYS A 278 4.59 12.91 -0.66
N ALA A 279 5.00 12.44 0.53
CA ALA A 279 6.39 12.10 0.79
C ALA A 279 6.85 10.85 0.01
N HIS A 280 5.97 9.85 -0.12
CA HIS A 280 6.26 8.54 -0.71
C HIS A 280 5.97 8.44 -2.22
N VAL A 281 4.92 9.13 -2.68
CA VAL A 281 4.49 9.16 -4.09
C VAL A 281 4.53 10.62 -4.56
N PRO A 282 5.70 11.11 -5.01
CA PRO A 282 5.79 12.46 -5.57
C PRO A 282 4.94 12.56 -6.85
N ASP A 283 4.55 13.78 -7.20
CA ASP A 283 3.81 14.10 -8.44
C ASP A 283 2.43 13.43 -8.57
N VAL A 284 1.74 13.21 -7.45
CA VAL A 284 0.31 12.85 -7.45
C VAL A 284 -0.53 14.13 -7.63
N SER A 285 -1.57 14.07 -8.48
CA SER A 285 -2.46 15.22 -8.66
C SER A 285 -3.25 15.49 -7.37
N GLU A 286 -3.47 16.77 -7.03
CA GLU A 286 -4.19 17.13 -5.81
C GLU A 286 -5.65 16.62 -5.84
N LYS A 287 -6.28 16.61 -7.02
CA LYS A 287 -7.64 16.07 -7.22
C LYS A 287 -7.72 14.58 -6.91
N LEU A 288 -6.81 13.78 -7.47
CA LEU A 288 -6.74 12.35 -7.21
C LEU A 288 -6.51 12.09 -5.73
N LEU A 289 -5.55 12.80 -5.13
CA LEU A 289 -5.17 12.60 -3.73
C LEU A 289 -6.33 12.89 -2.78
N GLN A 290 -7.03 14.02 -2.97
CA GLN A 290 -8.19 14.39 -2.16
C GLN A 290 -9.32 13.36 -2.28
N GLY A 291 -9.62 12.92 -3.53
CA GLY A 291 -10.64 11.90 -3.79
C GLY A 291 -10.29 10.55 -3.16
N ALA A 292 -9.04 10.12 -3.31
CA ALA A 292 -8.53 8.88 -2.73
C ALA A 292 -8.58 8.93 -1.20
N ILE A 293 -8.08 9.99 -0.56
CA ILE A 293 -8.10 10.12 0.89
C ILE A 293 -9.52 10.08 1.41
N ARG A 294 -10.43 10.88 0.84
CA ARG A 294 -11.85 10.85 1.23
C ARG A 294 -12.41 9.43 1.14
N ARG A 295 -12.22 8.76 -0.01
CA ARG A 295 -12.75 7.42 -0.23
C ARG A 295 -12.13 6.36 0.68
N PHE A 296 -10.83 6.47 0.95
CA PHE A 296 -10.11 5.57 1.85
C PHE A 296 -10.65 5.62 3.28
N TYR A 297 -10.91 6.82 3.82
CA TYR A 297 -11.50 6.96 5.16
C TYR A 297 -12.98 6.57 5.20
N GLU A 298 -13.76 6.82 4.14
CA GLU A 298 -15.12 6.27 4.01
C GLU A 298 -15.11 4.74 4.13
N ILE A 299 -14.21 4.06 3.40
CA ILE A 299 -14.07 2.60 3.47
C ILE A 299 -13.68 2.16 4.89
N ARG A 300 -12.74 2.84 5.55
CA ARG A 300 -12.33 2.50 6.94
C ARG A 300 -13.46 2.69 7.98
N GLN A 301 -14.47 3.50 7.66
CA GLN A 301 -15.65 3.73 8.51
C GLN A 301 -16.75 2.68 8.30
N VAL A 302 -16.68 1.86 7.24
CA VAL A 302 -17.64 0.76 7.04
C VAL A 302 -17.51 -0.24 8.18
N GLU A 303 -18.64 -0.50 8.85
CA GLU A 303 -18.70 -1.45 9.94
C GLU A 303 -18.61 -2.89 9.45
N GLY A 304 -17.99 -3.75 10.27
CA GLY A 304 -17.89 -5.17 9.98
C GLY A 304 -16.90 -5.55 8.88
N LEU A 305 -15.98 -4.67 8.47
CA LEU A 305 -14.83 -5.08 7.66
C LEU A 305 -13.95 -6.05 8.46
N GLU A 306 -13.55 -7.16 7.83
CA GLU A 306 -12.62 -8.13 8.41
C GLU A 306 -11.27 -7.48 8.68
N LYS A 307 -10.78 -6.68 7.73
CA LYS A 307 -9.56 -5.90 7.90
C LYS A 307 -9.69 -4.52 7.29
N LYS A 308 -9.59 -3.50 8.14
CA LYS A 308 -9.50 -2.11 7.69
C LYS A 308 -8.20 -1.90 6.90
N PRO A 309 -8.24 -1.21 5.74
CA PRO A 309 -7.05 -0.96 4.94
C PRO A 309 -6.08 -0.04 5.69
N SER A 310 -4.78 -0.32 5.68
CA SER A 310 -3.75 0.45 6.39
C SER A 310 -3.06 1.48 5.49
N THR A 311 -2.12 2.24 6.05
CA THR A 311 -1.29 3.19 5.29
C THR A 311 -0.56 2.52 4.12
N SER A 312 -0.10 1.28 4.29
CA SER A 312 0.59 0.57 3.20
C SER A 312 -0.34 0.31 2.03
N GLU A 313 -1.56 -0.17 2.30
CA GLU A 313 -2.57 -0.36 1.26
C GLU A 313 -2.97 0.98 0.60
N MET A 314 -3.03 2.09 1.36
CA MET A 314 -3.26 3.43 0.78
C MET A 314 -2.15 3.85 -0.19
N LEU A 315 -0.89 3.66 0.20
CA LEU A 315 0.27 4.01 -0.63
C LEU A 315 0.29 3.18 -1.92
N ASP A 316 0.02 1.88 -1.81
CA ASP A 316 -0.02 0.99 -2.97
C ASP A 316 -1.21 1.34 -3.88
N TRP A 317 -2.37 1.67 -3.31
CA TRP A 317 -3.53 2.11 -4.08
C TRP A 317 -3.24 3.39 -4.87
N ILE A 318 -2.64 4.40 -4.25
CA ILE A 318 -2.24 5.64 -4.95
C ILE A 318 -1.24 5.37 -6.07
N LYS A 319 -0.25 4.48 -5.86
CA LYS A 319 0.69 4.10 -6.91
C LYS A 319 -0.04 3.45 -8.09
N VAL A 320 -0.97 2.54 -7.84
CA VAL A 320 -1.78 1.88 -8.88
C VAL A 320 -2.64 2.90 -9.60
N LEU A 321 -3.39 3.74 -8.88
CA LEU A 321 -4.21 4.80 -9.49
C LEU A 321 -3.39 5.71 -10.41
N LYS A 322 -2.19 6.11 -9.95
CA LYS A 322 -1.28 6.94 -10.74
C LYS A 322 -0.77 6.22 -11.99
N GLU A 323 -0.33 4.97 -11.86
CA GLU A 323 0.22 4.18 -12.97
C GLU A 323 -0.84 3.90 -14.04
N PHE A 324 -2.08 3.66 -13.60
CA PHE A 324 -3.22 3.47 -14.50
C PHE A 324 -3.83 4.79 -14.98
N GLY A 325 -3.29 5.96 -14.61
CA GLY A 325 -3.71 7.26 -15.13
C GLY A 325 -5.06 7.76 -14.61
N VAL A 326 -5.50 7.34 -13.42
CA VAL A 326 -6.76 7.83 -12.83
C VAL A 326 -6.54 9.26 -12.34
N GLU A 327 -7.37 10.20 -12.78
CA GLU A 327 -7.21 11.62 -12.42
C GLU A 327 -8.04 12.06 -11.21
N GLU A 328 -9.19 11.42 -10.97
CA GLU A 328 -10.11 11.79 -9.89
C GLU A 328 -10.86 10.58 -9.34
N ILE A 329 -11.21 10.62 -8.05
CA ILE A 329 -12.06 9.61 -7.41
C ILE A 329 -13.31 10.29 -6.89
N HIS A 330 -14.46 9.83 -7.39
CA HIS A 330 -15.78 10.26 -6.95
C HIS A 330 -16.35 9.25 -5.95
N LYS A 331 -17.20 8.31 -6.41
CA LYS A 331 -17.87 7.30 -5.59
C LYS A 331 -17.33 5.89 -5.80
N ASP A 332 -16.71 5.66 -6.95
CA ASP A 332 -16.10 4.38 -7.27
C ASP A 332 -14.85 4.14 -6.44
N THR A 333 -14.51 2.88 -6.27
CA THR A 333 -13.23 2.47 -5.70
C THR A 333 -12.50 1.70 -6.78
N PRO A 334 -11.76 2.37 -7.69
CA PRO A 334 -10.98 1.68 -8.71
C PRO A 334 -9.95 0.77 -8.05
N PHE A 335 -9.71 -0.42 -8.60
CA PHE A 335 -8.74 -1.39 -8.07
C PHE A 335 -8.92 -1.68 -6.57
N PRO A 336 -10.14 -1.97 -6.08
CA PRO A 336 -10.43 -2.11 -4.65
C PRO A 336 -9.63 -3.24 -3.99
N GLU A 337 -9.16 -4.23 -4.76
CA GLU A 337 -8.25 -5.31 -4.32
C GLU A 337 -6.90 -4.82 -3.77
N THR A 338 -6.50 -3.59 -4.14
CA THR A 338 -5.30 -2.96 -3.58
C THR A 338 -5.52 -2.55 -2.12
N LEU A 339 -6.75 -2.13 -1.77
CA LEU A 339 -7.16 -1.74 -0.43
C LEU A 339 -7.65 -2.92 0.42
N LEU A 340 -8.51 -3.76 -0.16
CA LEU A 340 -9.26 -4.80 0.55
C LEU A 340 -8.69 -6.18 0.22
N LYS A 341 -8.46 -6.98 1.26
CA LYS A 341 -7.79 -8.29 1.15
C LYS A 341 -8.73 -9.49 1.28
N TYR A 342 -9.94 -9.26 1.77
CA TYR A 342 -10.95 -10.29 1.98
C TYR A 342 -12.05 -10.16 0.94
N LYS A 343 -12.54 -11.31 0.47
CA LYS A 343 -13.58 -11.36 -0.55
C LYS A 343 -14.88 -10.76 -0.02
N GLU A 344 -15.19 -11.03 1.24
CA GLU A 344 -16.36 -10.53 1.95
C GLU A 344 -16.32 -8.99 2.09
N ASP A 345 -15.14 -8.42 2.31
CA ASP A 345 -14.94 -6.96 2.36
C ASP A 345 -15.15 -6.34 0.97
N LEU A 346 -14.64 -6.98 -0.09
CA LEU A 346 -14.90 -6.57 -1.47
C LEU A 346 -16.38 -6.64 -1.80
N GLU A 347 -17.06 -7.73 -1.44
CA GLU A 347 -18.50 -7.89 -1.64
C GLU A 347 -19.31 -6.86 -0.85
N LYS A 348 -18.91 -6.48 0.36
CA LYS A 348 -19.57 -5.39 1.11
C LYS A 348 -19.43 -4.04 0.40
N ILE A 349 -18.23 -3.73 -0.11
CA ILE A 349 -17.95 -2.44 -0.75
C ILE A 349 -18.52 -2.36 -2.17
N LEU A 350 -18.57 -3.49 -2.90
CA LEU A 350 -19.07 -3.56 -4.27
C LEU A 350 -20.56 -3.93 -4.34
N GLY A 351 -21.03 -4.82 -3.47
CA GLY A 351 -22.40 -5.35 -3.43
C GLY A 351 -23.45 -4.33 -2.99
N ALA A 352 -23.08 -3.34 -2.16
CA ALA A 352 -23.95 -2.21 -1.82
C ALA A 352 -24.40 -1.40 -3.05
N LYS A 353 -23.65 -1.43 -4.15
CA LYS A 353 -24.09 -0.83 -5.43
C LYS A 353 -25.16 -1.67 -6.14
N GLN A 354 -25.07 -2.99 -6.03
CA GLN A 354 -25.92 -3.91 -6.76
C GLN A 354 -27.31 -4.02 -6.11
N GLU A 355 -27.38 -4.02 -4.78
CA GLU A 355 -28.66 -3.95 -4.04
C GLU A 355 -29.38 -2.61 -4.32
N LYS A 356 -28.67 -1.48 -4.24
CA LYS A 356 -29.24 -0.16 -4.58
C LYS A 356 -29.71 -0.06 -6.03
N TYR A 357 -29.02 -0.74 -6.96
CA TYR A 357 -29.43 -0.83 -8.36
C TYR A 357 -30.73 -1.62 -8.52
N GLU A 358 -30.85 -2.76 -7.86
CA GLU A 358 -32.06 -3.59 -7.89
C GLU A 358 -33.25 -2.83 -7.29
N GLU A 359 -33.07 -2.14 -6.16
CA GLU A 359 -34.10 -1.29 -5.54
C GLU A 359 -34.60 -0.18 -6.47
N LEU A 360 -33.69 0.57 -7.12
CA LEU A 360 -34.06 1.63 -8.05
C LEU A 360 -34.77 1.09 -9.30
N ARG A 361 -34.37 -0.10 -9.76
CA ARG A 361 -35.01 -0.77 -10.90
C ARG A 361 -36.40 -1.30 -10.54
N GLU A 362 -36.57 -1.85 -9.35
CA GLU A 362 -37.88 -2.25 -8.80
C GLU A 362 -38.82 -1.05 -8.62
N ALA A 363 -38.27 0.14 -8.37
CA ALA A 363 -39.00 1.41 -8.31
C ALA A 363 -39.30 2.03 -9.69
N GLU A 364 -39.14 1.27 -10.78
CA GLU A 364 -39.41 1.69 -12.16
C GLU A 364 -38.61 2.92 -12.64
N MET A 365 -37.47 3.23 -12.00
CA MET A 365 -36.59 4.29 -12.51
C MET A 365 -35.97 3.87 -13.86
N PRO A 366 -35.88 4.77 -14.86
CA PRO A 366 -35.31 4.41 -16.17
C PRO A 366 -33.86 3.93 -16.08
N GLU A 367 -33.53 2.87 -16.82
CA GLU A 367 -32.17 2.28 -16.88
C GLU A 367 -31.09 3.31 -17.22
N SER A 368 -31.40 4.31 -18.04
CA SER A 368 -30.49 5.41 -18.39
C SER A 368 -30.13 6.28 -17.18
N VAL A 369 -31.11 6.58 -16.32
CA VAL A 369 -30.92 7.34 -15.07
C VAL A 369 -30.14 6.51 -14.07
N ILE A 370 -30.48 5.23 -13.93
CA ILE A 370 -29.79 4.31 -13.02
C ILE A 370 -28.32 4.14 -13.44
N ALA A 371 -28.04 3.94 -14.72
CA ALA A 371 -26.68 3.83 -15.24
C ALA A 371 -25.88 5.12 -15.00
N ALA A 372 -26.49 6.29 -15.17
CA ALA A 372 -25.85 7.57 -14.86
C ALA A 372 -25.52 7.70 -13.36
N LEU A 373 -26.43 7.31 -12.46
CA LEU A 373 -26.19 7.29 -11.01
C LEU A 373 -25.04 6.35 -10.61
N ASN A 374 -24.77 5.33 -11.41
CA ASN A 374 -23.65 4.41 -11.23
C ASN A 374 -22.31 4.94 -11.77
N GLY A 375 -22.27 6.16 -12.30
CA GLY A 375 -21.05 6.79 -12.82
C GLY A 375 -20.71 6.40 -14.27
N GLU A 376 -21.60 5.66 -14.94
CA GLU A 376 -21.45 5.35 -16.37
C GLU A 376 -21.69 6.62 -17.21
N LYS A 377 -20.97 6.76 -18.33
CA LYS A 377 -21.19 7.90 -19.24
C LYS A 377 -22.36 7.55 -20.15
N VAL A 378 -23.56 8.03 -19.80
CA VAL A 378 -24.79 7.72 -20.55
C VAL A 378 -25.07 8.81 -21.58
N VAL A 379 -25.20 8.39 -22.84
CA VAL A 379 -25.43 9.29 -23.98
C VAL A 379 -26.59 8.81 -24.85
N ARG A 380 -27.37 9.74 -25.38
CA ARG A 380 -28.36 9.46 -26.43
C ARG A 380 -27.76 9.80 -27.79
N ILE A 381 -27.82 8.84 -28.69
CA ILE A 381 -27.36 8.98 -30.07
C ILE A 381 -28.46 9.63 -30.89
N LYS A 382 -28.08 10.51 -31.83
CA LYS A 382 -29.00 11.16 -32.75
C LYS A 382 -29.81 10.14 -33.54
N ALA A 383 -31.12 10.33 -33.53
CA ALA A 383 -32.04 9.62 -34.39
C ALA A 383 -31.93 10.07 -35.85
N LYS A 384 -32.27 9.18 -36.78
CA LYS A 384 -32.39 9.46 -38.22
C LYS A 384 -33.45 10.51 -38.54
N SER A 385 -34.49 10.58 -37.71
CA SER A 385 -35.62 11.49 -37.86
C SER A 385 -36.22 11.79 -36.49
N PRO A 386 -36.77 13.00 -36.27
CA PRO A 386 -37.50 13.33 -35.04
C PRO A 386 -38.70 12.40 -34.73
N TYR A 387 -39.16 11.66 -35.75
CA TYR A 387 -40.30 10.75 -35.66
C TYR A 387 -39.91 9.27 -35.51
N ASP A 388 -38.61 8.95 -35.56
CA ASP A 388 -38.11 7.58 -35.44
C ASP A 388 -37.08 7.49 -34.33
N SER A 389 -37.53 7.13 -33.13
CA SER A 389 -36.68 6.96 -31.95
C SER A 389 -35.89 5.65 -31.94
N TYR A 390 -36.02 4.79 -32.96
CA TYR A 390 -35.40 3.47 -32.98
C TYR A 390 -34.22 3.36 -33.95
N GLU A 391 -34.17 4.23 -34.97
CA GLU A 391 -33.14 4.20 -36.00
C GLU A 391 -32.15 5.36 -35.81
N PRO A 392 -30.84 5.10 -35.64
CA PRO A 392 -29.85 6.16 -35.48
C PRO A 392 -29.57 6.87 -36.82
N ASP A 393 -28.99 8.06 -36.73
CA ASP A 393 -28.48 8.80 -37.88
C ASP A 393 -27.54 7.94 -38.73
N ASN A 394 -27.75 7.94 -40.05
CA ASN A 394 -27.00 7.09 -40.98
C ASN A 394 -25.47 7.25 -40.89
N SER A 395 -24.99 8.42 -40.45
CA SER A 395 -23.56 8.68 -40.29
C SER A 395 -22.91 7.83 -39.18
N ILE A 396 -23.68 7.30 -38.22
CA ILE A 396 -23.12 6.40 -37.20
C ILE A 396 -22.63 5.09 -37.80
N TYR A 397 -23.36 4.53 -38.77
CA TYR A 397 -22.97 3.26 -39.38
C TYR A 397 -21.64 3.41 -40.13
N THR A 398 -21.43 4.57 -40.76
CA THR A 398 -20.19 4.88 -41.46
C THR A 398 -19.03 5.04 -40.49
N LEU A 399 -19.26 5.75 -39.38
CA LEU A 399 -18.26 5.93 -38.32
C LEU A 399 -17.84 4.58 -37.73
N LEU A 400 -18.81 3.79 -37.26
CA LEU A 400 -18.52 2.52 -36.60
C LEU A 400 -17.82 1.54 -37.54
N ALA A 401 -18.21 1.50 -38.82
CA ALA A 401 -17.55 0.65 -39.81
C ALA A 401 -16.11 1.08 -40.09
N ASN A 402 -15.84 2.39 -40.17
CA ASN A 402 -14.48 2.92 -40.40
C ASN A 402 -13.55 2.62 -39.23
N GLU A 403 -14.07 2.68 -38.00
CA GLU A 403 -13.33 2.39 -36.77
C GLU A 403 -13.28 0.87 -36.45
N GLY A 404 -13.90 0.03 -37.29
CA GLY A 404 -13.87 -1.42 -37.15
C GLY A 404 -14.73 -1.98 -36.01
N TYR A 405 -15.71 -1.22 -35.52
CA TYR A 405 -16.65 -1.69 -34.51
C TYR A 405 -17.75 -2.56 -35.13
N GLU A 406 -18.09 -3.65 -34.44
CA GLU A 406 -19.27 -4.45 -34.80
C GLU A 406 -20.54 -3.79 -34.26
N PHE A 407 -21.62 -3.79 -35.06
CA PHE A 407 -22.90 -3.22 -34.69
C PHE A 407 -24.05 -3.93 -35.42
N THR A 408 -25.27 -3.76 -34.91
CA THR A 408 -26.47 -4.27 -35.60
C THR A 408 -26.98 -3.25 -36.62
N THR A 409 -27.36 -3.73 -37.80
CA THR A 409 -28.11 -2.94 -38.77
C THR A 409 -29.59 -3.33 -38.71
N PRO A 410 -30.52 -2.41 -38.99
CA PRO A 410 -31.92 -2.76 -39.19
C PRO A 410 -32.02 -3.82 -40.30
N LYS A 411 -32.54 -5.02 -39.98
CA LYS A 411 -32.93 -5.98 -41.01
C LYS A 411 -34.37 -5.70 -41.40
N ASP A 412 -34.61 -5.60 -42.71
CA ASP A 412 -35.95 -5.54 -43.28
C ASP A 412 -36.83 -6.62 -42.64
N TYR A 413 -37.93 -6.16 -42.04
CA TYR A 413 -39.01 -6.96 -41.44
C TYR A 413 -38.77 -7.69 -40.11
N GLY A 414 -37.67 -7.44 -39.39
CA GLY A 414 -37.45 -8.02 -38.06
C GLY A 414 -36.66 -7.11 -37.14
N ARG A 415 -37.30 -6.01 -36.68
CA ARG A 415 -36.73 -4.95 -35.81
C ARG A 415 -35.84 -5.53 -34.71
N ARG A 416 -34.55 -5.69 -34.97
CA ARG A 416 -33.55 -5.78 -33.92
C ARG A 416 -33.17 -4.35 -33.58
N PRO A 417 -33.30 -3.94 -32.32
CA PRO A 417 -32.89 -2.60 -31.92
C PRO A 417 -31.39 -2.42 -32.19
N PHE A 418 -31.03 -1.21 -32.65
CA PHE A 418 -29.65 -0.83 -32.92
C PHE A 418 -28.80 -1.07 -31.67
N ASP A 419 -27.62 -1.66 -31.86
CA ASP A 419 -26.72 -2.04 -30.79
C ASP A 419 -25.28 -1.97 -31.28
N ILE A 420 -24.37 -1.59 -30.38
CA ILE A 420 -22.95 -1.44 -30.66
C ILE A 420 -22.25 -2.55 -29.89
N HIS A 421 -21.69 -3.52 -30.61
CA HIS A 421 -21.02 -4.68 -30.03
C HIS A 421 -19.56 -4.33 -29.70
N LEU A 422 -19.40 -3.47 -28.70
CA LEU A 422 -18.11 -3.07 -28.17
C LEU A 422 -18.06 -3.41 -26.67
N LYS A 423 -16.95 -4.01 -26.22
CA LYS A 423 -16.74 -4.30 -24.81
C LYS A 423 -16.78 -2.99 -24.00
N GLY A 424 -17.66 -2.92 -23.01
CA GLY A 424 -17.87 -1.69 -22.22
C GLY A 424 -18.92 -0.74 -22.79
N VAL A 425 -19.65 -1.12 -23.84
CA VAL A 425 -20.83 -0.40 -24.33
C VAL A 425 -22.07 -1.27 -24.10
N ARG A 426 -23.10 -0.68 -23.50
CA ARG A 426 -24.39 -1.35 -23.27
C ARG A 426 -25.53 -0.43 -23.67
N ARG A 427 -26.49 -0.93 -24.45
CA ARG A 427 -27.76 -0.23 -24.66
C ARG A 427 -28.57 -0.25 -23.36
N VAL A 428 -28.96 0.93 -22.89
CA VAL A 428 -29.78 1.13 -21.68
C VAL A 428 -31.20 1.57 -21.99
N ASP A 429 -31.41 2.25 -23.12
CA ASP A 429 -32.73 2.68 -23.60
C ASP A 429 -32.70 2.86 -25.14
N ASP A 430 -33.80 3.27 -25.75
CA ASP A 430 -33.89 3.57 -27.18
C ASP A 430 -32.83 4.62 -27.58
N LEU A 431 -31.94 4.21 -28.48
CA LEU A 431 -30.76 4.97 -28.92
C LEU A 431 -29.89 5.53 -27.78
N THR A 432 -30.03 5.00 -26.55
CA THR A 432 -29.32 5.47 -25.37
C THR A 432 -28.38 4.40 -24.89
N PHE A 433 -27.11 4.77 -24.72
CA PHE A 433 -26.03 3.84 -24.42
C PHE A 433 -25.29 4.31 -23.18
N ALA A 434 -25.07 3.38 -22.26
CA ALA A 434 -24.09 3.55 -21.22
C ALA A 434 -22.74 3.12 -21.78
N LEU A 435 -21.84 4.10 -21.82
CA LEU A 435 -20.46 3.90 -22.23
C LEU A 435 -19.63 3.75 -20.95
N TYR A 436 -18.73 2.77 -20.95
CA TYR A 436 -17.69 2.67 -19.94
C TYR A 436 -16.98 4.03 -19.81
N ASN A 437 -16.60 4.38 -18.59
CA ASN A 437 -15.93 5.64 -18.30
C ASN A 437 -14.48 5.33 -17.89
N PRO A 438 -13.51 5.34 -18.81
CA PRO A 438 -12.12 5.35 -18.43
C PRO A 438 -11.77 6.81 -18.28
N GLN A 439 -11.60 7.25 -17.04
CA GLN A 439 -10.76 8.40 -16.76
C GLN A 439 -9.28 8.17 -17.17
N SER A 440 -8.98 7.12 -17.96
CA SER A 440 -7.64 6.66 -18.31
C SER A 440 -7.62 5.87 -19.64
N PRO A 441 -7.69 6.54 -20.80
CA PRO A 441 -7.55 5.88 -22.10
C PRO A 441 -6.12 5.32 -22.29
N GLN A 442 -6.00 4.13 -22.90
CA GLN A 442 -4.71 3.61 -23.33
C GLN A 442 -4.19 4.41 -24.54
N LYS A 443 -2.86 4.56 -24.62
CA LYS A 443 -2.21 5.32 -25.69
C LYS A 443 -2.41 4.64 -27.05
N GLY A 444 -3.24 5.22 -27.91
CA GLY A 444 -3.45 4.78 -29.30
C GLY A 444 -4.89 4.39 -29.66
N GLU A 445 -5.82 4.38 -28.71
CA GLU A 445 -7.23 4.06 -28.98
C GLU A 445 -8.09 5.33 -29.03
N PRO A 446 -8.83 5.60 -30.13
CA PRO A 446 -9.87 6.62 -30.11
C PRO A 446 -11.08 6.12 -29.30
N TYR A 447 -11.54 6.93 -28.34
CA TYR A 447 -12.65 6.57 -27.45
C TYR A 447 -14.00 6.78 -28.13
N LEU A 448 -14.93 5.81 -28.06
CA LEU A 448 -16.22 5.89 -28.76
C LEU A 448 -17.03 7.15 -28.39
N TYR A 449 -16.99 7.59 -27.14
CA TYR A 449 -17.65 8.85 -26.74
C TYR A 449 -17.10 10.06 -27.49
N GLU A 450 -15.77 10.24 -27.53
CA GLU A 450 -15.16 11.39 -28.20
C GLU A 450 -15.37 11.32 -29.72
N LEU A 451 -15.28 10.12 -30.31
CA LEU A 451 -15.62 9.91 -31.73
C LEU A 451 -17.05 10.34 -32.06
N LEU A 452 -18.03 9.87 -31.27
CA LEU A 452 -19.43 10.24 -31.44
C LEU A 452 -19.64 11.74 -31.22
N LYS A 453 -18.97 12.33 -30.23
CA LYS A 453 -19.06 13.74 -29.90
C LYS A 453 -18.48 14.64 -30.98
N ASP A 454 -17.30 14.32 -31.49
CA ASP A 454 -16.60 15.08 -32.53
C ASP A 454 -17.31 15.03 -33.88
N GLN A 455 -17.93 13.88 -34.20
CA GLN A 455 -18.81 13.75 -35.37
C GLN A 455 -20.20 14.34 -35.13
N GLY A 456 -20.47 14.86 -33.92
CA GLY A 456 -21.75 15.46 -33.57
C GLY A 456 -22.91 14.46 -33.63
N LEU A 457 -22.67 13.19 -33.32
CA LEU A 457 -23.64 12.10 -33.32
C LEU A 457 -24.35 11.92 -31.98
N ILE A 458 -23.94 12.65 -30.95
CA ILE A 458 -24.60 12.67 -29.64
C ILE A 458 -25.68 13.77 -29.65
N GLU A 459 -26.91 13.41 -29.32
CA GLU A 459 -28.03 14.34 -29.14
C GLU A 459 -28.02 14.96 -27.74
N SER A 460 -27.83 14.12 -26.73
CA SER A 460 -27.86 14.51 -25.33
C SER A 460 -26.99 13.57 -24.47
N GLU A 461 -26.68 14.03 -23.26
CA GLU A 461 -26.01 13.22 -22.24
C GLU A 461 -26.70 13.36 -20.89
N PHE A 462 -26.66 12.31 -20.07
CA PHE A 462 -27.17 12.35 -18.71
C PHE A 462 -26.10 12.93 -17.78
N ILE A 463 -26.51 13.90 -16.97
CA ILE A 463 -25.66 14.61 -16.01
C ILE A 463 -26.13 14.28 -14.60
N VAL A 464 -25.19 13.86 -13.75
CA VAL A 464 -25.39 13.70 -12.31
C VAL A 464 -24.75 14.87 -11.58
N THR A 465 -25.46 15.45 -10.61
CA THR A 465 -24.98 16.59 -9.82
C THR A 465 -25.53 16.54 -8.40
N ASP A 466 -24.67 16.90 -7.44
CA ASP A 466 -25.09 17.10 -6.03
C ASP A 466 -25.61 18.54 -5.78
N LYS A 467 -25.51 19.42 -6.78
CA LYS A 467 -26.08 20.78 -6.69
C LYS A 467 -27.60 20.71 -6.70
N PRO A 468 -28.28 21.41 -5.78
CA PRO A 468 -29.73 21.39 -5.71
C PRO A 468 -30.35 21.99 -6.97
N LEU A 469 -31.28 21.27 -7.59
CA LEU A 469 -32.14 21.75 -8.67
C LEU A 469 -33.57 21.93 -8.16
N GLU A 470 -34.24 22.99 -8.62
CA GLU A 470 -35.63 23.26 -8.26
C GLU A 470 -36.60 22.51 -9.19
N PHE A 471 -37.58 21.84 -8.58
CA PHE A 471 -38.72 21.28 -9.30
C PHE A 471 -39.76 22.38 -9.52
N ALA A 472 -40.05 22.71 -10.78
CA ALA A 472 -41.20 23.52 -11.15
C ALA A 472 -42.50 22.71 -11.06
N GLU A 473 -42.43 21.41 -11.35
CA GLU A 473 -43.54 20.46 -11.25
C GLU A 473 -43.00 19.10 -10.80
N VAL A 474 -43.68 18.43 -9.88
CA VAL A 474 -43.36 17.07 -9.45
C VAL A 474 -44.34 16.12 -10.12
N GLU A 475 -43.82 15.16 -10.88
CA GLU A 475 -44.62 14.17 -11.61
C GLU A 475 -44.81 12.90 -10.76
N GLU A 476 -43.76 12.46 -10.07
CA GLU A 476 -43.76 11.23 -9.28
C GLU A 476 -42.82 11.38 -8.08
N SER A 477 -43.18 10.77 -6.95
CA SER A 477 -42.27 10.65 -5.82
C SER A 477 -42.57 9.40 -5.02
N ASN A 478 -41.53 8.64 -4.71
CA ASN A 478 -41.56 7.49 -3.81
C ASN A 478 -40.42 7.61 -2.77
N GLU A 479 -40.19 6.55 -1.99
CA GLU A 479 -39.17 6.53 -0.94
C GLU A 479 -37.73 6.58 -1.49
N LEU A 480 -37.53 6.22 -2.76
CA LEU A 480 -36.22 6.10 -3.39
C LEU A 480 -35.87 7.34 -4.24
N TYR A 481 -36.85 7.96 -4.91
CA TYR A 481 -36.63 9.13 -5.72
C TYR A 481 -37.86 10.03 -5.91
N THR A 482 -37.60 11.26 -6.38
CA THR A 482 -38.58 12.22 -6.88
C THR A 482 -38.27 12.52 -8.36
N LYS A 483 -39.25 12.38 -9.25
CA LYS A 483 -39.18 12.78 -10.66
C LYS A 483 -40.08 13.99 -10.90
N GLY A 484 -39.62 14.91 -11.74
CA GLY A 484 -40.41 16.05 -12.14
C GLY A 484 -39.72 16.89 -13.19
N LYS A 485 -40.22 18.09 -13.41
CA LYS A 485 -39.65 19.05 -14.36
C LYS A 485 -39.03 20.23 -13.64
N ASP A 486 -37.88 20.68 -14.13
CA ASP A 486 -37.26 21.91 -13.66
C ASP A 486 -37.90 23.15 -14.29
N THR A 487 -37.41 24.34 -13.90
CA THR A 487 -37.86 25.63 -14.45
C THR A 487 -37.60 25.82 -15.94
N GLN A 488 -36.76 24.97 -16.54
CA GLN A 488 -36.48 24.95 -17.98
C GLN A 488 -37.31 23.88 -18.72
N GLY A 489 -38.19 23.17 -18.01
CA GLY A 489 -39.03 22.09 -18.55
C GLY A 489 -38.30 20.76 -18.75
N ARG A 490 -37.07 20.61 -18.25
CA ARG A 490 -36.27 19.38 -18.34
C ARG A 490 -36.70 18.39 -17.29
N THR A 491 -36.80 17.12 -17.65
CA THR A 491 -37.03 16.04 -16.70
C THR A 491 -35.80 15.88 -15.78
N ILE A 492 -36.03 16.03 -14.48
CA ILE A 492 -35.03 15.86 -13.42
C ILE A 492 -35.49 14.76 -12.46
N TYR A 493 -34.54 13.95 -12.03
CA TYR A 493 -34.70 12.93 -10.99
C TYR A 493 -33.88 13.35 -9.79
N ARG A 494 -34.41 13.21 -8.58
CA ARG A 494 -33.68 13.42 -7.33
C ARG A 494 -33.74 12.14 -6.51
N THR A 495 -32.61 11.55 -6.18
CA THR A 495 -32.56 10.36 -5.31
C THR A 495 -32.82 10.74 -3.85
N ALA A 496 -33.19 9.77 -3.01
CA ALA A 496 -33.29 9.97 -1.56
C ALA A 496 -31.97 10.48 -0.93
N GLY A 497 -30.83 10.14 -1.54
CA GLY A 497 -29.51 10.63 -1.15
C GLY A 497 -29.21 12.08 -1.55
N GLY A 498 -30.14 12.77 -2.23
CA GLY A 498 -30.01 14.18 -2.62
C GLY A 498 -29.29 14.42 -3.95
N GLU A 499 -28.94 13.37 -4.69
CA GLU A 499 -28.33 13.49 -6.02
C GLU A 499 -29.38 13.83 -7.06
N PHE A 500 -29.05 14.70 -8.01
CA PHE A 500 -29.92 15.03 -9.14
C PHE A 500 -29.37 14.45 -10.43
N VAL A 501 -30.26 13.93 -11.27
CA VAL A 501 -29.95 13.43 -12.61
C VAL A 501 -30.87 14.05 -13.63
N PHE A 502 -30.33 14.51 -14.76
CA PHE A 502 -31.12 15.05 -15.86
C PHE A 502 -30.43 14.84 -17.20
N GLU A 503 -31.24 14.82 -18.25
CA GLU A 503 -30.76 14.75 -19.64
C GLU A 503 -30.45 16.17 -20.16
N GLN A 504 -29.25 16.37 -20.68
CA GLN A 504 -28.78 17.64 -21.24
C GLN A 504 -28.54 17.50 -22.74
N THR A 505 -29.29 18.24 -23.54
CA THR A 505 -29.09 18.33 -24.99
C THR A 505 -27.77 19.01 -25.32
N LEU A 506 -26.99 18.43 -26.22
CA LEU A 506 -25.74 19.00 -26.72
C LEU A 506 -26.04 19.86 -27.96
N SER A 507 -25.60 21.11 -27.93
CA SER A 507 -25.68 21.98 -29.12
C SER A 507 -24.59 21.59 -30.13
N PRO A 508 -24.88 21.55 -31.45
CA PRO A 508 -23.85 21.29 -32.44
C PRO A 508 -22.76 22.37 -32.36
N LYS A 509 -21.48 21.98 -32.28
CA LYS A 509 -20.36 22.91 -32.48
C LYS A 509 -20.58 23.61 -33.82
N LYS A 510 -20.79 24.93 -33.82
CA LYS A 510 -20.58 25.73 -35.03
C LYS A 510 -19.15 25.43 -35.48
N ARG A 511 -18.98 24.91 -36.70
CA ARG A 511 -17.66 24.92 -37.34
C ARG A 511 -17.23 26.38 -37.37
N GLU A 512 -16.19 26.74 -36.62
CA GLU A 512 -15.44 27.95 -36.89
C GLU A 512 -14.90 27.78 -38.30
N ASN A 513 -15.48 28.52 -39.26
CA ASN A 513 -14.87 28.72 -40.55
C ASN A 513 -13.51 29.37 -40.30
N THR A 514 -12.46 28.58 -40.36
CA THR A 514 -11.10 29.05 -40.57
C THR A 514 -10.91 29.15 -42.08
N ASP A 515 -11.53 30.16 -42.67
CA ASP A 515 -11.09 30.77 -43.92
C ASP A 515 -10.59 32.16 -43.56
N GLU A 516 -9.29 32.26 -43.28
CA GLU A 516 -8.45 33.46 -43.48
C GLU A 516 -6.98 33.08 -43.61
#